data_AF-A0A7X7QMR7-F1
#
_entry.id   AF-A0A7X7QMR7-F1
#
_cell.length_a   1.000
_cell.length_b   1.000
_cell.length_c   1.000
_cell.angle_alpha   90.00
_cell.angle_beta   90.00
_cell.angle_gamma   90.00
#
_symmetry.space_group_name_H-M   'P 1'
#
loop_
_entity.id
_entity.type
_entity.pdbx_description
1 polymer ?
#
loop_
_entity_poly.entity_id
_entity_poly.type
_entity_poly.pdbx_seq_one_letter_code
_entity_poly.pdbx_strand_id
1 'polypeptide(L)' 'LTEVAFTKALLKVMGVGLGPAMALILTAPGLSLPGMIILRRVVGWRRLLVYAGATALLAALAGALFAAAWGTYICSCAL' A
#
# COMPACT_ATOMS: atom_id res chain seq x y z
N LEU A 1 -5.78 7.22 9.76
CA LEU A 1 -5.94 8.57 9.12
C LEU A 1 -4.64 9.09 8.50
N THR A 2 -3.48 8.83 9.12
CA THR A 2 -2.17 9.19 8.56
C THR A 2 -1.91 8.55 7.20
N GLU A 3 -2.44 7.35 6.93
CA GLU A 3 -2.21 6.63 5.67
C GLU A 3 -2.96 7.28 4.49
N VAL A 4 -4.13 7.88 4.75
CA VAL A 4 -4.89 8.66 3.76
C VAL A 4 -4.19 9.99 3.46
N ALA A 5 -3.60 10.63 4.48
CA ALA A 5 -2.79 11.83 4.28
C ALA A 5 -1.53 11.51 3.45
N PHE A 6 -0.88 10.39 3.74
CA PHE A 6 0.33 9.95 3.03
C PHE A 6 0.05 9.61 1.57
N THR A 7 -1.01 8.84 1.29
CA THR A 7 -1.42 8.54 -0.09
C THR A 7 -1.84 9.77 -0.86
N LYS A 8 -2.56 10.72 -0.24
CA LYS A 8 -2.84 12.02 -0.87
C LYS A 8 -1.57 12.78 -1.20
N ALA A 9 -0.56 12.76 -0.32
CA ALA A 9 0.73 13.39 -0.58
C ALA A 9 1.47 12.70 -1.74
N LEU A 10 1.48 11.37 -1.81
CA LEU A 10 2.12 10.62 -2.91
C LEU A 10 1.44 10.88 -4.27
N LEU A 11 0.10 10.92 -4.29
CA LEU A 11 -0.67 11.21 -5.49
C LEU A 11 -0.46 12.66 -5.97
N LYS A 12 -0.44 13.64 -5.04
CA LYS A 12 -0.37 15.06 -5.37
C LYS A 12 1.03 15.59 -5.63
N VAL A 13 2.01 15.19 -4.81
CA VAL A 13 3.37 15.77 -4.80
C VAL A 13 4.35 14.94 -5.62
N MET A 14 4.28 13.61 -5.50
CA MET A 14 5.21 12.70 -6.19
C MET A 14 4.70 12.21 -7.54
N GLY A 15 3.45 12.52 -7.92
CA GLY A 15 2.89 12.07 -9.19
C GLY A 15 2.79 10.55 -9.30
N VAL A 16 2.63 9.85 -8.18
CA VAL A 16 2.56 8.39 -8.14
C VAL A 16 1.23 7.91 -8.72
N GLY A 17 1.26 6.88 -9.58
CA GLY A 17 0.07 6.23 -10.15
C GLY A 17 -1.01 5.84 -9.14
N LEU A 18 -2.27 5.74 -9.59
CA LEU A 18 -3.41 5.36 -8.75
C LEU A 18 -3.25 3.94 -8.20
N GLY A 19 -2.70 3.02 -9.00
CA GLY A 19 -2.39 1.65 -8.61
C GLY A 19 -1.46 1.54 -7.40
N PRO A 20 -0.23 2.11 -7.46
CA PRO A 20 0.69 2.10 -6.32
C PRO A 20 0.14 2.83 -5.08
N ALA A 21 -0.64 3.90 -5.26
CA ALA A 21 -1.30 4.57 -4.13
C ALA A 21 -2.36 3.67 -3.46
N MET A 22 -3.14 2.92 -4.23
CA MET A 22 -4.09 1.93 -3.71
C MET A 22 -3.39 0.78 -3.00
N ALA A 23 -2.31 0.25 -3.59
CA ALA A 23 -1.50 -0.81 -2.96
C ALA A 23 -0.95 -0.35 -1.60
N LEU A 24 -0.59 0.93 -1.46
CA LEU A 24 -0.12 1.48 -0.19
C LEU A 24 -1.22 1.56 0.87
N ILE A 25 -2.43 2.01 0.53
CA ILE A 25 -3.58 1.98 1.47
C ILE A 25 -3.93 0.54 1.87
N LEU A 26 -3.87 -0.41 0.93
CA LEU A 26 -4.15 -1.82 1.20
C LEU A 26 -3.15 -2.47 2.16
N THR A 27 -1.88 -2.04 2.12
CA THR A 27 -0.80 -2.61 2.95
C THR A 27 -0.48 -1.83 4.23
N ALA A 28 -1.03 -0.62 4.37
CA ALA A 28 -0.57 0.41 5.31
C ALA A 28 -0.47 -0.02 6.80
N PRO A 29 -1.52 -0.62 7.42
CA PRO A 29 -1.41 -1.03 8.81
C PRO A 29 -0.65 -2.37 8.97
N GLY A 30 -0.78 -3.28 7.99
CA GLY A 30 -0.31 -4.66 8.07
C GLY A 30 1.22 -4.83 7.97
N LEU A 31 1.91 -3.98 7.20
CA LEU A 31 3.37 -3.99 7.06
C LEU A 31 4.07 -2.87 7.86
N SER A 32 3.38 -2.21 8.79
CA SER A 32 4.01 -1.18 9.60
C SER A 32 5.17 -1.76 10.43
N LEU A 33 6.30 -1.04 10.48
CA LEU A 33 7.49 -1.43 11.25
C LEU A 33 7.18 -1.84 12.70
N PRO A 34 6.42 -1.06 13.49
CA PRO A 34 6.07 -1.46 14.86
C PRO A 34 5.18 -2.71 14.90
N GLY A 35 4.23 -2.85 13.97
CA GLY A 35 3.39 -4.04 13.85
C GLY A 35 4.20 -5.29 13.57
N MET A 36 5.15 -5.21 12.63
CA MET A 36 6.04 -6.33 12.28
C MET A 36 6.96 -6.74 13.44
N ILE A 37 7.44 -5.77 14.23
CA ILE A 37 8.25 -6.06 15.43
C ILE A 37 7.42 -6.84 16.47
N ILE A 38 6.18 -6.44 16.70
CA ILE A 38 5.28 -7.13 17.64
C ILE A 38 4.90 -8.51 17.09
N LEU A 39 4.51 -8.60 15.82
CA LEU A 39 4.10 -9.85 15.18
C LEU A 39 5.25 -10.87 15.12
N ARG A 40 6.49 -10.40 14.91
CA ARG A 40 7.69 -11.23 15.00
C ARG A 40 7.81 -11.92 16.35
N ARG A 41 7.51 -11.22 17.46
CA ARG A 41 7.63 -11.77 18.82
C ARG A 41 6.62 -12.87 19.10
N VAL A 42 5.45 -12.83 18.45
CA VAL A 42 4.36 -13.80 18.66
C VAL A 42 4.47 -15.00 17.70
N VAL A 43 4.74 -14.74 16.42
CA VAL A 43 4.56 -15.73 15.34
C VAL A 43 5.89 -16.24 14.76
N GLY A 44 7.00 -15.52 15.01
CA GLY A 44 8.34 -15.88 14.53
C GLY A 44 8.62 -15.46 13.08
N TRP A 45 9.91 -15.51 12.68
CA TRP A 45 10.40 -14.91 11.42
C TRP A 45 9.86 -15.60 10.16
N ARG A 46 9.75 -16.93 10.18
CA ARG A 46 9.31 -17.71 9.00
C ARG A 46 7.90 -17.32 8.56
N ARG A 47 6.98 -17.22 9.51
CA ARG A 47 5.57 -16.88 9.24
C ARG A 47 5.40 -15.40 8.93
N LEU A 48 6.18 -14.52 9.57
CA LEU A 48 6.19 -13.09 9.25
C LEU A 48 6.57 -12.83 7.78
N LEU A 49 7.62 -13.49 7.29
CA LEU A 49 8.06 -13.34 5.89
C LEU A 49 7.01 -13.83 4.90
N VAL A 50 6.38 -14.98 5.17
CA VAL A 50 5.29 -15.50 4.33
C VAL A 50 4.11 -14.54 4.34
N TYR A 51 3.73 -14.01 5.50
CA TYR A 51 2.67 -13.01 5.63
C TYR A 51 3.00 -11.76 4.81
N ALA A 52 4.17 -11.15 5.03
CA ALA A 52 4.59 -9.92 4.35
C ALA A 52 4.69 -10.11 2.82
N GLY A 53 5.24 -11.24 2.37
CA GLY A 53 5.33 -11.57 0.95
C GLY A 53 3.95 -11.76 0.31
N ALA A 54 3.06 -12.53 0.96
CA ALA A 54 1.71 -12.75 0.47
C ALA A 54 0.89 -11.46 0.41
N THR A 55 0.95 -10.61 1.44
CA THR A 55 0.24 -9.32 1.46
C THR A 55 0.80 -8.35 0.41
N ALA A 56 2.12 -8.25 0.25
CA ALA A 56 2.71 -7.42 -0.79
C ALA A 56 2.27 -7.86 -2.20
N LEU A 57 2.23 -9.17 -2.45
CA LEU A 57 1.84 -9.73 -3.75
C LEU A 57 0.34 -9.51 -4.03
N LEU A 58 -0.52 -9.75 -3.04
CA LEU A 58 -1.96 -9.49 -3.16
C LEU A 58 -2.26 -8.00 -3.39
N ALA A 59 -1.59 -7.11 -2.67
CA ALA A 59 -1.77 -5.67 -2.84
C ALA A 59 -1.25 -5.17 -4.19
N ALA A 60 -0.13 -5.73 -4.68
CA ALA A 60 0.37 -5.41 -6.01
C ALA A 60 -0.59 -5.87 -7.10
N LEU A 61 -1.15 -7.08 -7.00
CA LEU A 61 -2.16 -7.58 -7.94
C LEU A 61 -3.43 -6.74 -7.90
N ALA A 62 -3.95 -6.43 -6.71
CA ALA A 62 -5.13 -5.58 -6.56
C ALA A 62 -4.89 -4.17 -7.12
N GLY A 63 -3.75 -3.56 -6.83
CA GLY A 63 -3.38 -2.24 -7.35
C GLY A 63 -3.22 -2.24 -8.87
N ALA A 64 -2.63 -3.29 -9.45
CA ALA A 64 -2.48 -3.44 -10.89
C ALA A 64 -3.83 -3.64 -11.60
N LEU A 65 -4.70 -4.51 -11.07
CA LEU A 65 -6.05 -4.73 -11.58
C LEU A 65 -6.88 -3.45 -11.51
N PHE A 66 -6.78 -2.71 -10.40
CA PHE A 66 -7.49 -1.45 -10.23
C PHE A 66 -7.00 -0.39 -11.22
N ALA A 67 -5.68 -0.25 -11.40
CA ALA A 67 -5.12 0.66 -12.38
C ALA A 67 -5.53 0.29 -13.82
N ALA A 68 -5.60 -1.01 -14.13
CA ALA A 68 -6.02 -1.49 -15.44
C ALA A 68 -7.52 -1.26 -15.71
N ALA A 69 -8.38 -1.42 -14.69
CA ALA A 69 -9.82 -1.27 -14.84
C ALA A 69 -10.31 0.19 -14.80
N TRP A 70 -9.64 1.06 -14.02
CA TRP A 70 -10.12 2.43 -13.75
C TRP A 70 -9.19 3.53 -14.29
N GLY A 71 -8.00 3.18 -14.80
CA GLY A 71 -7.08 4.13 -15.42
C GLY A 71 -6.27 4.97 -14.41
N THR A 72 -5.68 6.06 -14.92
CA THR A 72 -4.84 6.97 -14.12
C THR A 72 -5.68 7.97 -13.33
N TYR A 73 -5.24 8.26 -12.11
CA TYR A 73 -5.82 9.29 -11.26
C TYR A 73 -5.78 10.63 -12.00
N ILE A 74 -6.96 11.19 -12.29
CA ILE A 74 -7.08 12.53 -12.84
C ILE A 74 -7.08 13.47 -11.64
N CYS A 75 -5.93 14.03 -11.32
CA CYS A 75 -5.85 15.02 -10.25
C CYS A 75 -6.35 16.36 -10.81
N SER A 76 -7.64 16.67 -10.63
CA SER A 76 -8.24 17.95 -11.04
C SER A 76 -7.72 19.18 -10.27
N CYS A 77 -6.68 19.05 -9.45
CA CYS A 77 -6.09 20.14 -8.67
C CYS A 77 -4.85 20.77 -9.32
N ALA A 78 -4.55 20.43 -10.58
CA ALA A 78 -3.51 21.08 -11.38
C ALA A 78 -4.08 22.14 -12.36
N LEU A 79 -5.31 22.59 -12.13
CA LEU A 79 -5.89 23.77 -12.77
C LEU A 79 -5.81 24.97 -11.82
#